data_AF-A0A947JP83-F1
#
_entry.id   AF-A0A947JP83-F1
#
_cell.length_a   1.000
_cell.length_b   1.000
_cell.length_c   1.000
_cell.angle_alpha   90.00
_cell.angle_beta   90.00
_cell.angle_gamma   90.00
#
_symmetry.space_group_name_H-M   'P 1'
#
loop_
_entity.id
_entity.type
_entity.pdbx_description
1 polymer ?
#
loop_
_entity_poly.entity_id
_entity_poly.type
_entity_poly.pdbx_seq_one_letter_code
_entity_poly.pdbx_strand_id
1 'polypeptide(L)'
;MIRQIVKRSVIFILIVCFGVGLFYLFSFAYWFMAAGHGPEYYHKLYERQNLLSSEKLIKKINSFDLFSPYPGVAIDILAERKEKEAVPSFIKIVESRNPRFKKQVIWALGQINDERAIKPLMFIVKQGQQNEYFIVALRALAYMKYEGALDFILDLAKKPDAYKNESVNMLEAFGDAKYIPILIGIRNKIDINDNFAKFNQSIIDDAIAHLKSLQQSESPQEVTK
;
A
#
# COMPACT_ATOMS: atom_id res chain seq x y z
N MET A 1 41.79 -47.00 12.61
CA MET A 1 41.55 -45.64 13.15
C MET A 1 40.75 -44.76 12.19
N ILE A 2 41.20 -44.56 10.94
CA ILE A 2 40.54 -43.70 9.92
C ILE A 2 39.06 -44.09 9.66
N ARG A 3 38.76 -45.40 9.56
CA ARG A 3 37.40 -45.89 9.29
C ARG A 3 36.37 -45.54 10.37
N GLN A 4 36.80 -45.43 11.64
CA GLN A 4 35.90 -45.01 12.72
C GLN A 4 35.65 -43.50 12.73
N ILE A 5 36.66 -42.70 12.36
CA ILE A 5 36.53 -41.24 12.25
C ILE A 5 35.56 -40.88 11.13
N VAL A 6 35.71 -41.50 9.95
CA VAL A 6 34.79 -41.31 8.81
C VAL A 6 33.35 -41.68 9.19
N LYS A 7 33.14 -42.79 9.90
CA LYS A 7 31.79 -43.22 10.32
C LYS A 7 31.13 -42.19 11.27
N ARG A 8 31.88 -41.62 12.21
CA ARG A 8 31.38 -40.60 13.15
C ARG A 8 31.05 -39.29 12.43
N SER A 9 31.89 -38.85 11.48
CA SER A 9 31.65 -37.66 10.68
C SER A 9 30.40 -37.79 9.79
N VAL A 10 30.19 -38.95 9.17
CA VAL A 10 29.00 -39.20 8.34
C VAL A 10 27.72 -39.19 9.18
N ILE A 11 27.73 -39.81 10.37
CA ILE A 11 26.58 -39.80 11.28
C ILE A 11 26.26 -38.36 11.73
N PHE A 12 27.27 -37.57 12.05
CA PHE A 12 27.09 -36.18 12.44
C PHE A 12 26.45 -35.34 11.32
N ILE A 13 26.93 -35.48 10.08
CA ILE A 13 26.37 -34.78 8.91
C ILE A 13 24.90 -35.21 8.69
N LEU A 14 24.59 -36.50 8.81
CA LEU A 14 23.22 -36.99 8.66
C LEU A 14 22.27 -36.42 9.72
N ILE A 15 22.71 -36.30 10.98
CA ILE A 15 21.92 -35.71 12.07
C ILE A 15 21.68 -34.22 11.80
N VAL A 16 22.71 -33.48 11.35
CA VAL A 16 22.57 -32.06 11.01
C VAL A 16 21.63 -31.87 9.82
N CYS A 17 21.78 -32.66 8.75
CA CYS A 17 20.88 -32.60 7.59
C CYS A 17 19.44 -32.97 7.96
N PHE A 18 19.23 -33.96 8.83
CA PHE A 18 17.90 -34.36 9.30
C PHE A 18 17.27 -33.27 10.19
N GLY A 19 18.04 -32.66 11.09
CA GLY A 19 17.57 -31.55 11.93
C GLY A 19 17.21 -30.29 11.13
N VAL A 20 18.03 -29.93 10.15
CA VAL A 20 17.76 -28.81 9.23
C VAL A 20 16.54 -29.13 8.35
N GLY A 21 16.42 -30.36 7.85
CA GLY A 21 15.25 -30.82 7.10
C GLY A 21 13.96 -30.80 7.93
N LEU A 22 14.00 -31.23 9.19
CA LEU A 22 12.88 -31.11 10.11
C LEU A 22 12.50 -29.65 10.36
N PHE A 23 13.48 -28.77 10.54
CA PHE A 23 13.23 -27.34 10.72
C PHE A 23 12.51 -26.72 9.51
N TYR A 24 12.92 -27.07 8.29
CA TYR A 24 12.22 -26.64 7.08
C TYR A 24 10.84 -27.27 6.95
N LEU A 25 10.65 -28.53 7.33
CA LEU A 25 9.33 -29.18 7.33
C LEU A 25 8.38 -28.58 8.36
N PHE A 26 8.86 -28.23 9.56
CA PHE A 26 8.05 -27.53 10.57
C PHE A 26 7.76 -26.09 10.16
N SER A 27 8.72 -25.40 9.54
CA SER A 27 8.51 -24.05 9.00
C SER A 27 7.51 -24.05 7.84
N PHE A 28 7.60 -25.04 6.95
CA PHE A 28 6.68 -25.22 5.82
C PHE A 28 5.31 -25.68 6.27
N ALA A 29 5.20 -26.62 7.22
CA ALA A 29 3.93 -27.05 7.81
C ALA A 29 3.27 -25.92 8.59
N TYR A 30 4.05 -25.09 9.29
CA TYR A 30 3.55 -23.87 9.93
C TYR A 30 3.05 -22.86 8.89
N TRP A 31 3.79 -22.65 7.80
CA TRP A 31 3.34 -21.79 6.69
C TRP A 31 2.13 -22.36 5.95
N PHE A 32 2.03 -23.68 5.81
CA PHE A 32 0.91 -24.38 5.18
C PHE A 32 -0.34 -24.36 6.06
N MET A 33 -0.20 -24.49 7.38
CA MET A 33 -1.29 -24.31 8.35
C MET A 33 -1.71 -22.84 8.46
N ALA A 34 -0.76 -21.90 8.42
CA ALA A 34 -1.04 -20.46 8.42
C ALA A 34 -1.66 -19.98 7.08
N ALA A 35 -1.25 -20.55 5.95
CA ALA A 35 -1.83 -20.30 4.63
C ALA A 35 -3.15 -21.08 4.39
N GLY A 36 -3.41 -22.13 5.17
CA GLY A 36 -4.60 -22.97 5.08
C GLY A 36 -5.85 -22.34 5.67
N HIS A 37 -5.71 -21.22 6.37
CA HIS A 37 -6.84 -20.42 6.78
C HIS A 37 -7.20 -19.44 5.65
N GLY A 38 -8.23 -19.77 4.86
CA GLY A 38 -8.73 -18.92 3.78
C GLY A 38 -9.20 -17.51 4.23
N PRO A 39 -9.78 -16.70 3.33
CA PRO A 39 -10.18 -15.30 3.59
C PRO A 39 -10.94 -15.07 4.91
N GLU A 40 -11.70 -16.07 5.37
CA GLU A 40 -12.40 -16.06 6.65
C GLU A 40 -11.52 -15.78 7.88
N TYR A 41 -10.27 -16.24 7.89
CA TYR A 41 -9.42 -16.04 9.06
C TYR A 41 -8.89 -14.62 9.15
N TYR A 42 -8.54 -14.03 8.01
CA TYR A 42 -8.21 -12.60 7.97
C TYR A 42 -9.41 -11.78 8.45
N HIS A 43 -10.63 -12.10 8.00
CA HIS A 43 -11.85 -11.45 8.46
C HIS A 43 -12.08 -11.59 9.97
N LYS A 44 -12.06 -12.81 10.52
CA LYS A 44 -12.24 -13.06 11.95
C LYS A 44 -11.17 -12.38 12.79
N LEU A 45 -9.93 -12.36 12.30
CA LEU A 45 -8.84 -11.66 12.96
C LEU A 45 -9.04 -10.14 12.91
N TYR A 46 -9.46 -9.61 11.78
CA TYR A 46 -9.76 -8.19 11.59
C TYR A 46 -10.83 -7.74 12.58
N GLU A 47 -11.96 -8.44 12.65
CA GLU A 47 -13.04 -8.15 13.60
C GLU A 47 -12.54 -8.14 15.04
N ARG A 48 -11.77 -9.15 15.46
CA ARG A 48 -11.21 -9.22 16.81
C ARG A 48 -10.27 -8.07 17.11
N GLN A 49 -9.41 -7.70 16.15
CA GLN A 49 -8.46 -6.60 16.34
C GLN A 49 -9.14 -5.24 16.29
N ASN A 50 -10.22 -5.10 15.51
CA ASN A 50 -11.00 -3.87 15.48
C ASN A 50 -11.58 -3.59 16.88
N LEU A 51 -11.87 -4.58 17.70
CA LEU A 51 -12.33 -4.31 19.09
C LEU A 51 -11.26 -3.75 20.04
N LEU A 52 -9.99 -3.70 19.63
CA LEU A 52 -8.90 -3.19 20.47
C LEU A 52 -8.87 -1.65 20.50
N SER A 53 -8.32 -1.12 21.60
CA SER A 53 -8.04 0.31 21.72
C SER A 53 -6.85 0.73 20.87
N SER A 54 -6.84 2.01 20.48
CA SER A 54 -5.76 2.69 19.77
C SER A 54 -4.38 2.41 20.34
N GLU A 55 -4.23 2.56 21.66
CA GLU A 55 -2.98 2.34 22.37
C GLU A 55 -2.48 0.90 22.21
N LYS A 56 -3.39 -0.09 22.31
CA LYS A 56 -3.03 -1.51 22.15
C LYS A 56 -2.59 -1.80 20.72
N LEU A 57 -3.27 -1.24 19.72
CA LEU A 57 -2.92 -1.40 18.32
C LEU A 57 -1.56 -0.77 18.00
N ILE A 58 -1.32 0.46 18.47
CA ILE A 58 -0.03 1.16 18.31
C ILE A 58 1.10 0.38 19.00
N LYS A 59 0.86 -0.12 20.22
CA LYS A 59 1.84 -0.94 20.94
C LYS A 59 2.18 -2.20 20.14
N LYS A 60 1.17 -2.86 19.56
CA LYS A 60 1.33 -4.08 18.75
C LYS A 60 2.15 -3.85 17.47
N ILE A 61 2.03 -2.68 16.87
CA ILE A 61 2.85 -2.28 15.70
C ILE A 61 4.31 -2.08 16.11
N ASN A 62 4.55 -1.50 17.28
CA ASN A 62 5.91 -1.18 17.75
C ASN A 62 6.62 -2.38 18.40
N SER A 63 5.89 -3.33 18.98
CA SER A 63 6.47 -4.58 19.49
C SER A 63 6.72 -5.53 18.32
N PHE A 64 7.98 -5.77 17.97
CA PHE A 64 8.36 -6.86 17.06
C PHE A 64 8.08 -8.20 17.75
N ASP A 65 6.84 -8.65 17.68
CA ASP A 65 6.43 -9.96 18.20
C ASP A 65 6.37 -10.93 17.02
N LEU A 66 7.32 -11.88 17.01
CA LEU A 66 7.43 -12.96 16.03
C LEU A 66 6.14 -13.81 15.96
N PHE A 67 5.31 -13.78 17.00
CA PHE A 67 4.05 -14.51 17.09
C PHE A 67 2.81 -13.61 17.01
N SER A 68 2.98 -12.29 16.90
CA SER A 68 1.88 -11.35 16.66
C SER A 68 1.58 -11.36 15.16
N PRO A 69 0.59 -12.12 14.70
CA PRO A 69 0.71 -12.70 13.37
C PRO A 69 0.44 -11.67 12.26
N TYR A 70 -0.05 -10.46 12.58
CA TYR A 70 -0.38 -9.44 11.56
C TYR A 70 -0.33 -7.99 12.09
N PRO A 71 0.85 -7.34 12.13
CA PRO A 71 0.95 -5.90 12.36
C PRO A 71 0.21 -5.09 11.29
N GLY A 72 0.11 -5.63 10.06
CA GLY A 72 -0.63 -5.03 8.95
C GLY A 72 -2.11 -4.77 9.28
N VAL A 73 -2.79 -5.73 9.93
CA VAL A 73 -4.20 -5.56 10.33
C VAL A 73 -4.37 -4.39 11.30
N ALA A 74 -3.44 -4.23 12.24
CA ALA A 74 -3.48 -3.09 13.15
C ALA A 74 -3.26 -1.77 12.40
N ILE A 75 -2.38 -1.74 11.39
CA ILE A 75 -2.17 -0.56 10.53
C ILE A 75 -3.46 -0.22 9.77
N ASP A 76 -4.10 -1.22 9.16
CA ASP A 76 -5.34 -1.04 8.38
C ASP A 76 -6.48 -0.50 9.26
N ILE A 77 -6.70 -1.10 10.44
CA ILE A 77 -7.73 -0.66 11.39
C ILE A 77 -7.50 0.80 11.81
N LEU A 78 -6.28 1.16 12.20
CA LEU A 78 -5.95 2.53 12.60
C LEU A 78 -6.18 3.52 11.45
N ALA A 79 -5.88 3.11 10.22
CA ALA A 79 -6.06 3.91 9.02
C ALA A 79 -7.54 4.11 8.66
N GLU A 80 -8.35 3.05 8.72
CA GLU A 80 -9.79 3.10 8.48
C GLU A 80 -10.49 3.97 9.51
N ARG A 81 -10.05 3.89 10.77
CA ARG A 81 -10.55 4.72 11.87
C ARG A 81 -10.02 6.15 11.87
N LYS A 82 -9.09 6.48 10.98
CA LYS A 82 -8.45 7.81 10.88
C LYS A 82 -7.76 8.24 12.19
N GLU A 83 -7.17 7.30 12.92
CA GLU A 83 -6.56 7.57 14.22
C GLU A 83 -5.24 8.31 14.10
N LYS A 84 -5.27 9.61 14.37
CA LYS A 84 -4.11 10.53 14.26
C LYS A 84 -3.03 10.21 15.28
N GLU A 85 -3.35 9.54 16.38
CA GLU A 85 -2.43 9.10 17.42
C GLU A 85 -1.39 8.09 16.90
N ALA A 86 -1.73 7.36 15.83
CA ALA A 86 -0.84 6.39 15.20
C ALA A 86 0.24 7.05 14.31
N VAL A 87 0.00 8.27 13.84
CA VAL A 87 0.84 8.98 12.85
C VAL A 87 2.31 9.07 13.26
N PRO A 88 2.67 9.44 14.51
CA PRO A 88 4.08 9.45 14.93
C PRO A 88 4.75 8.07 14.85
N SER A 89 4.02 6.99 15.16
CA SER A 89 4.55 5.62 15.05
C SER A 89 4.71 5.22 13.58
N PHE A 90 3.76 5.60 12.73
CA PHE A 90 3.82 5.36 11.28
C PHE A 90 4.99 6.08 10.62
N ILE A 91 5.24 7.35 10.97
CA ILE A 91 6.39 8.10 10.46
C ILE A 91 7.71 7.38 10.80
N LYS A 92 7.88 6.86 12.02
CA LYS A 92 9.06 6.08 12.39
C LYS A 92 9.25 4.84 11.53
N ILE A 93 8.17 4.15 11.16
CA ILE A 93 8.23 2.98 10.27
C ILE A 93 8.65 3.39 8.86
N VAL A 94 8.13 4.51 8.36
CA VAL A 94 8.50 5.07 7.05
C VAL A 94 9.99 5.42 7.00
N GLU A 95 10.52 5.99 8.08
CA GLU A 95 11.93 6.35 8.21
C GLU A 95 12.84 5.14 8.48
N SER A 96 12.28 4.02 8.97
CA SER A 96 13.05 2.81 9.27
C SER A 96 13.63 2.16 8.01
N ARG A 97 14.71 1.36 8.16
CA ARG A 97 15.27 0.57 7.05
C ARG A 97 14.46 -0.69 6.73
N ASN A 98 13.47 -1.05 7.54
CA ASN A 98 12.71 -2.28 7.36
C ASN A 98 11.60 -2.07 6.32
N PRO A 99 11.63 -2.75 5.16
CA PRO A 99 10.65 -2.55 4.11
C PRO A 99 9.28 -3.20 4.42
N ARG A 100 9.21 -4.13 5.39
CA ARG A 100 8.10 -5.09 5.56
C ARG A 100 6.69 -4.45 5.59
N PHE A 101 6.55 -3.28 6.20
CA PHE A 101 5.26 -2.58 6.31
C PHE A 101 5.26 -1.20 5.66
N LYS A 102 6.36 -0.80 5.02
CA LYS A 102 6.56 0.59 4.62
C LYS A 102 5.52 1.05 3.60
N LYS A 103 5.22 0.24 2.57
CA LYS A 103 4.16 0.56 1.58
C LYS A 103 2.79 0.73 2.24
N GLN A 104 2.44 -0.21 3.12
CA GLN A 104 1.17 -0.21 3.82
C GLN A 104 1.02 1.01 4.73
N VAL A 105 2.06 1.33 5.50
CA VAL A 105 2.08 2.51 6.38
C VAL A 105 2.03 3.81 5.58
N ILE A 106 2.73 3.91 4.45
CA ILE A 106 2.64 5.08 3.57
C ILE A 106 1.21 5.30 3.10
N TRP A 107 0.53 4.23 2.67
CA TRP A 107 -0.86 4.33 2.25
C TRP A 107 -1.79 4.70 3.42
N ALA A 108 -1.61 4.06 4.57
CA ALA A 108 -2.35 4.35 5.80
C ALA A 108 -2.23 5.81 6.23
N LEU A 109 -1.03 6.40 6.12
CA LEU A 109 -0.80 7.83 6.38
C LEU A 109 -1.65 8.72 5.46
N GLY A 110 -1.74 8.39 4.17
CA GLY A 110 -2.62 9.08 3.23
C GLY A 110 -4.09 8.94 3.60
N GLN A 111 -4.52 7.75 4.01
CA GLN A 111 -5.89 7.52 4.47
C GLN A 111 -6.21 8.32 5.73
N ILE A 112 -5.34 8.34 6.74
CA ILE A 112 -5.56 9.10 7.99
C ILE A 112 -5.70 10.60 7.69
N ASN A 113 -5.05 11.09 6.63
CA ASN A 113 -5.09 12.48 6.19
C ASN A 113 -4.66 13.47 7.29
N ASP A 114 -3.52 13.18 7.92
CA ASP A 114 -2.88 14.04 8.91
C ASP A 114 -1.70 14.79 8.29
N GLU A 115 -1.67 16.11 8.45
CA GLU A 115 -0.64 16.98 7.86
C GLU A 115 0.79 16.63 8.29
N ARG A 116 0.98 16.01 9.46
CA ARG A 116 2.31 15.55 9.93
C ARG A 116 2.92 14.53 8.97
N ALA A 117 2.11 13.83 8.19
CA ALA A 117 2.57 12.88 7.17
C ALA A 117 3.15 13.56 5.92
N ILE A 118 2.76 14.80 5.61
CA ILE A 118 3.10 15.47 4.34
C ILE A 118 4.62 15.54 4.15
N LYS A 119 5.36 16.00 5.16
CA LYS A 119 6.82 16.19 5.06
C LYS A 119 7.56 14.85 4.83
N PRO A 120 7.32 13.77 5.61
CA PRO A 120 7.89 12.45 5.32
C PRO A 120 7.52 11.89 3.94
N LEU A 121 6.27 12.05 3.50
CA LEU A 121 5.83 11.56 2.19
C LEU A 121 6.48 12.34 1.04
N MET A 122 6.55 13.66 1.15
CA MET A 122 7.24 14.50 0.17
C MET A 122 8.74 14.23 0.12
N PHE A 123 9.36 13.84 1.24
CA PHE A 123 10.76 13.42 1.24
C PHE A 123 10.97 12.20 0.35
N ILE A 124 10.08 11.21 0.39
CA ILE A 124 10.11 10.03 -0.49
C ILE A 124 9.93 10.43 -1.95
N VAL A 125 8.91 11.24 -2.25
CA VAL A 125 8.63 11.70 -3.63
C VAL A 125 9.84 12.43 -4.22
N LYS A 126 10.51 13.26 -3.43
CA LYS A 126 11.71 14.00 -3.84
C LYS A 126 12.95 13.14 -4.05
N GLN A 127 12.97 11.89 -3.57
CA GLN A 127 14.04 10.94 -3.93
C GLN A 127 13.94 10.49 -5.40
N GLY A 128 12.84 10.82 -6.08
CA GLY A 128 12.65 10.58 -7.50
C GLY A 128 11.93 9.27 -7.81
N GLN A 129 11.59 9.11 -9.09
CA GLN A 129 10.73 8.05 -9.60
C GLN A 129 11.33 6.63 -9.46
N GLN A 130 12.65 6.52 -9.26
CA GLN A 130 13.35 5.26 -9.04
C GLN A 130 13.16 4.70 -7.62
N ASN A 131 12.65 5.51 -6.70
CA ASN A 131 12.34 5.05 -5.36
C ASN A 131 11.12 4.12 -5.41
N GLU A 132 11.25 2.90 -4.87
CA GLU A 132 10.18 1.90 -4.83
C GLU A 132 8.89 2.41 -4.18
N TYR A 133 9.01 3.39 -3.28
CA TYR A 133 7.89 3.99 -2.55
C TYR A 133 7.34 5.27 -3.21
N PHE A 134 7.89 5.70 -4.34
CA PHE A 134 7.51 6.94 -5.03
C PHE A 134 6.00 6.97 -5.36
N ILE A 135 5.51 5.95 -6.06
CA ILE A 135 4.11 5.87 -6.50
C ILE A 135 3.15 5.83 -5.30
N VAL A 136 3.45 5.02 -4.28
CA VAL A 136 2.56 4.90 -3.11
C VAL A 136 2.55 6.16 -2.25
N ALA A 137 3.69 6.86 -2.11
CA ALA A 137 3.77 8.13 -1.41
C ALA A 137 3.02 9.23 -2.18
N LEU A 138 3.18 9.27 -3.50
CA LEU A 138 2.48 10.23 -4.35
C LEU A 138 0.97 9.99 -4.36
N ARG A 139 0.54 8.72 -4.36
CA ARG A 139 -0.87 8.33 -4.26
C ARG A 139 -1.47 8.74 -2.91
N ALA A 140 -0.73 8.53 -1.82
CA ALA A 140 -1.14 8.97 -0.49
C ALA A 140 -1.33 10.49 -0.45
N LEU A 141 -0.38 11.27 -1.00
CA LEU A 141 -0.49 12.73 -1.07
C LEU A 141 -1.63 13.20 -1.98
N ALA A 142 -1.93 12.49 -3.07
CA ALA A 142 -3.07 12.77 -3.93
C ALA A 142 -4.40 12.56 -3.21
N TYR A 143 -4.50 11.48 -2.44
CA TYR A 143 -5.68 11.21 -1.60
C TYR A 143 -5.86 12.27 -0.49
N MET A 144 -4.76 12.81 0.03
CA MET A 144 -4.75 13.94 0.96
C MET A 144 -5.05 15.29 0.27
N LYS A 145 -5.18 15.32 -1.06
CA LYS A 145 -5.36 16.53 -1.87
C LYS A 145 -4.27 17.58 -1.65
N TYR A 146 -3.03 17.12 -1.43
CA TYR A 146 -1.91 18.03 -1.19
C TYR A 146 -1.39 18.62 -2.51
N GLU A 147 -1.76 19.88 -2.78
CA GLU A 147 -1.41 20.62 -4.00
C GLU A 147 0.11 20.62 -4.30
N GLY A 148 0.97 20.64 -3.28
CA GLY A 148 2.42 20.60 -3.46
C GLY A 148 2.99 19.30 -4.06
N ALA A 149 2.15 18.29 -4.27
CA ALA A 149 2.50 17.06 -4.98
C ALA A 149 2.06 17.06 -6.45
N LEU A 150 1.28 18.06 -6.90
CA LEU A 150 0.66 18.05 -8.22
C LEU A 150 1.65 18.02 -9.37
N ASP A 151 2.73 18.79 -9.29
CA ASP A 151 3.74 18.83 -10.35
C ASP A 151 4.28 17.43 -10.68
N PHE A 152 4.50 16.61 -9.65
CA PHE A 152 4.97 15.23 -9.80
C PHE A 152 3.92 14.33 -10.50
N ILE A 153 2.64 14.53 -10.20
CA ILE A 153 1.54 13.78 -10.83
C ILE A 153 1.36 14.21 -12.28
N LEU A 154 1.41 15.51 -12.55
CA LEU A 154 1.34 16.06 -13.89
C LEU A 154 2.51 15.60 -14.77
N ASP A 155 3.70 15.47 -14.20
CA ASP A 155 4.86 14.92 -14.90
C ASP A 155 4.67 13.43 -15.25
N LEU A 156 4.00 12.64 -14.39
CA LEU A 156 3.60 11.28 -14.74
C LEU A 156 2.53 11.25 -15.84
N ALA A 157 1.57 12.17 -15.81
CA ALA A 157 0.49 12.27 -16.79
C ALA A 157 0.97 12.70 -18.19
N LYS A 158 2.09 13.44 -18.27
CA LYS A 158 2.69 13.85 -19.55
C LYS A 158 3.33 12.68 -20.31
N LYS A 159 3.75 11.62 -19.61
CA LYS A 159 4.43 10.48 -20.22
C LYS A 159 3.59 9.83 -21.34
N PRO A 160 4.24 9.21 -22.33
CA PRO A 160 3.53 8.53 -23.41
C PRO A 160 2.70 7.35 -22.90
N ASP A 161 3.16 6.66 -21.86
CA ASP A 161 2.53 5.53 -21.21
C ASP A 161 1.70 5.92 -19.98
N ALA A 162 1.26 7.18 -19.88
CA ALA A 162 0.51 7.68 -18.73
C ALA A 162 -0.76 6.88 -18.41
N TYR A 163 -1.37 6.26 -19.43
CA TYR A 163 -2.53 5.39 -19.29
C TYR A 163 -2.23 4.04 -18.62
N LYS A 164 -0.95 3.67 -18.46
CA LYS A 164 -0.49 2.45 -17.78
C LYS A 164 0.02 2.74 -16.35
N ASN A 165 0.19 4.00 -15.97
CA ASN A 165 0.66 4.38 -14.65
C ASN A 165 -0.50 4.89 -13.77
N GLU A 166 -0.21 5.17 -12.51
CA GLU A 166 -1.21 5.55 -11.50
C GLU A 166 -1.67 7.03 -11.59
N SER A 167 -1.21 7.80 -12.59
CA SER A 167 -1.53 9.23 -12.69
C SER A 167 -3.04 9.49 -12.85
N VAL A 168 -3.77 8.63 -13.56
CA VAL A 168 -5.22 8.74 -13.74
C VAL A 168 -5.93 8.66 -12.39
N ASN A 169 -5.63 7.62 -11.60
CA ASN A 169 -6.19 7.41 -10.26
C ASN A 169 -5.82 8.54 -9.30
N MET A 170 -4.59 9.08 -9.41
CA MET A 170 -4.15 10.21 -8.58
C MET A 170 -4.92 11.49 -8.92
N LEU A 171 -5.08 11.81 -10.21
CA LEU A 171 -5.85 12.98 -10.66
C LEU A 171 -7.33 12.87 -10.31
N GLU A 172 -7.89 11.66 -10.42
CA GLU A 172 -9.24 11.36 -9.96
C GLU A 172 -9.37 11.57 -8.44
N ALA A 173 -8.43 11.06 -7.65
CA ALA A 173 -8.45 11.19 -6.19
C ALA A 173 -8.38 12.64 -5.70
N PHE A 174 -7.74 13.55 -6.45
CA PHE A 174 -7.81 14.98 -6.17
C PHE A 174 -9.26 15.51 -6.24
N GLY A 175 -10.07 14.98 -7.16
CA GLY A 175 -11.49 15.31 -7.28
C GLY A 175 -11.78 16.64 -7.97
N ASP A 176 -10.84 17.20 -8.73
CA ASP A 176 -11.01 18.51 -9.40
C ASP A 176 -11.27 18.32 -10.90
N ALA A 177 -12.40 18.85 -11.37
CA ALA A 177 -12.82 18.77 -12.77
C ALA A 177 -11.83 19.44 -13.74
N LYS A 178 -10.95 20.33 -13.27
CA LYS A 178 -9.89 20.94 -14.10
C LYS A 178 -8.93 19.92 -14.71
N TYR A 179 -8.87 18.70 -14.18
CA TYR A 179 -8.02 17.63 -14.70
C TYR A 179 -8.66 16.82 -15.84
N ILE A 180 -9.96 16.99 -16.13
CA ILE A 180 -10.65 16.28 -17.21
C ILE A 180 -9.95 16.44 -18.57
N PRO A 181 -9.50 17.65 -18.99
CA PRO A 181 -8.78 17.79 -20.26
C PRO A 181 -7.48 16.97 -20.33
N ILE A 182 -6.79 16.82 -19.19
CA ILE A 182 -5.57 16.01 -19.09
C ILE A 182 -5.92 14.53 -19.25
N LEU A 183 -6.98 14.06 -18.58
CA LEU A 183 -7.45 12.67 -18.70
C LEU A 183 -7.86 12.33 -20.15
N ILE A 184 -8.56 13.22 -20.84
CA ILE A 184 -8.87 13.07 -22.27
C ILE A 184 -7.59 12.99 -23.10
N GLY A 185 -6.60 13.84 -22.79
CA GLY A 185 -5.28 13.79 -23.42
C GLY A 185 -4.58 12.44 -23.23
N ILE A 186 -4.65 11.84 -22.05
CA ILE A 186 -4.11 10.50 -21.76
C ILE A 186 -4.86 9.44 -22.56
N ARG A 187 -6.20 9.50 -22.57
CA ARG A 187 -7.05 8.55 -23.29
C ARG A 187 -6.72 8.49 -24.78
N ASN A 188 -6.46 9.64 -25.40
CA ASN A 188 -6.14 9.74 -26.83
C ASN A 188 -4.76 9.17 -27.19
N LYS A 189 -3.87 8.97 -26.22
CA LYS A 189 -2.56 8.33 -26.42
C LYS A 189 -2.64 6.79 -26.42
N ILE A 190 -3.78 6.21 -26.06
CA ILE A 190 -3.95 4.76 -26.01
C ILE A 190 -3.95 4.22 -27.44
N ASP A 191 -2.99 3.34 -27.74
CA ASP A 191 -3.01 2.55 -28.98
C ASP A 191 -4.21 1.60 -28.96
N ILE A 192 -5.11 1.78 -29.92
CA ILE A 192 -6.31 0.96 -30.08
C ILE A 192 -6.01 -0.52 -30.34
N ASN A 193 -4.78 -0.85 -30.77
CA ASN A 193 -4.32 -2.20 -31.01
C ASN A 193 -3.71 -2.88 -29.77
N ASP A 194 -3.53 -2.15 -28.65
CA ASP A 194 -3.08 -2.74 -27.38
C ASP A 194 -4.19 -3.66 -26.82
N ASN A 195 -3.83 -4.86 -26.38
CA ASN A 195 -4.76 -5.84 -25.80
C ASN A 195 -5.57 -5.26 -24.62
N PHE A 196 -5.00 -4.29 -23.89
CA PHE A 196 -5.62 -3.62 -22.75
C PHE A 196 -6.25 -2.27 -23.10
N ALA A 197 -6.33 -1.89 -24.38
CA ALA A 197 -6.83 -0.58 -24.80
C ALA A 197 -8.21 -0.28 -24.25
N LYS A 198 -9.16 -1.23 -24.37
CA LYS A 198 -10.52 -1.08 -23.86
C LYS A 198 -10.57 -0.93 -22.33
N PHE A 199 -9.75 -1.71 -21.63
CA PHE A 199 -9.65 -1.65 -20.17
C PHE A 199 -9.10 -0.30 -19.70
N ASN A 200 -8.00 0.15 -20.30
CA ASN A 200 -7.39 1.46 -19.97
C ASN A 200 -8.30 2.63 -20.34
N GLN A 201 -9.04 2.54 -21.46
CA GLN A 201 -10.06 3.52 -21.82
C GLN A 201 -11.18 3.56 -20.78
N SER A 202 -11.67 2.39 -20.33
CA SER A 202 -12.70 2.30 -19.29
C SER A 202 -12.27 3.00 -18.01
N ILE A 203 -11.06 2.73 -17.50
CA ILE A 203 -10.54 3.38 -16.28
C ILE A 203 -10.58 4.91 -16.41
N ILE A 204 -10.13 5.44 -17.56
CA ILE A 204 -10.10 6.89 -17.78
C ILE A 204 -11.51 7.45 -17.94
N ASP A 205 -12.39 6.75 -18.65
CA ASP A 205 -13.77 7.16 -18.86
C ASP A 205 -14.55 7.18 -17.53
N ASP A 206 -14.31 6.18 -16.66
CA ASP A 206 -14.87 6.10 -15.30
C ASP A 206 -14.36 7.26 -14.42
N ALA A 207 -13.06 7.54 -14.45
CA ALA A 207 -12.48 8.68 -13.73
C ALA A 207 -13.05 10.02 -14.22
N ILE A 208 -13.23 10.21 -15.53
CA ILE A 208 -13.86 11.42 -16.09
C ILE A 208 -15.32 11.52 -15.64
N ALA A 209 -16.07 10.42 -15.65
CA ALA A 209 -17.47 10.39 -15.21
C ALA A 209 -17.59 10.77 -13.73
N HIS A 210 -16.70 10.23 -12.88
CA HIS A 210 -16.65 10.57 -11.46
C HIS A 210 -16.32 12.05 -11.23
N LEU A 211 -15.32 12.62 -11.90
CA LEU A 211 -15.00 14.05 -11.76
C LEU A 211 -16.16 14.96 -12.22
N LYS A 212 -16.91 14.57 -13.26
CA LYS A 212 -18.10 15.31 -13.70
C LYS A 212 -19.24 15.25 -12.69
N SER A 213 -19.45 14.12 -12.04
CA SER A 213 -20.54 13.98 -11.05
C SER A 213 -20.26 14.82 -9.80
N LEU A 214 -19.00 14.95 -9.38
CA LEU A 214 -18.59 15.85 -8.31
C LEU A 214 -18.93 17.31 -8.62
N GLN A 215 -18.64 17.77 -9.85
CA GLN A 215 -18.95 19.14 -10.28
C GLN A 215 -20.46 19.45 -10.28
N GLN A 216 -21.30 18.48 -10.66
CA GLN A 216 -22.76 18.65 -10.67
C GLN A 216 -23.35 18.67 -9.25
N SER A 217 -22.69 18.04 -8.27
CA SER A 217 -23.11 18.07 -6.87
C SER A 217 -22.84 19.40 -6.16
N GLU A 218 -21.90 20.20 -6.69
CA GLU A 218 -21.50 21.50 -6.13
C GLU A 218 -22.25 22.70 -6.74
N SER A 219 -23.01 22.52 -7.82
CA SER A 219 -23.93 23.55 -8.32
C SER A 219 -25.12 23.74 -7.36
N PRO A 220 -25.40 24.96 -6.85
CA PRO A 220 -26.45 25.17 -5.86
C PRO A 220 -27.80 24.70 -6.37
N GLN A 221 -28.51 23.92 -5.55
CA GLN A 221 -29.96 23.78 -5.68
C GLN A 221 -30.54 25.19 -5.78
N GLU A 222 -31.13 25.51 -6.94
CA GLU A 222 -32.01 26.66 -7.06
C GLU A 222 -33.05 26.54 -5.95
N VAL A 223 -32.92 27.41 -4.96
CA VAL A 223 -33.93 27.67 -3.95
C VAL A 223 -35.14 28.19 -4.72
N THR A 224 -36.06 27.28 -5.04
CA THR A 224 -37.42 27.63 -5.46
C THR A 224 -38.05 28.42 -4.33
N LYS A 225 -38.08 29.74 -4.54
CA LYS A 225 -39.00 30.66 -3.88
C LYS A 225 -40.43 30.41 -4.32
#